data_AF-A0A8T1R3J7-F1
#
_entry.id   AF-A0A8T1R3J7-F1
#
_cell.length_a   1.000
_cell.length_b   1.000
_cell.length_c   1.000
_cell.angle_alpha   90.00
_cell.angle_beta   90.00
_cell.angle_gamma   90.00
#
_symmetry.space_group_name_H-M   'P 1'
#
loop_
_entity.id
_entity.type
_entity.pdbx_description
1 polymer ?
#
loop_
_entity_poly.entity_id
_entity_poly.type
_entity_poly.pdbx_seq_one_letter_code
_entity_poly.pdbx_strand_id
1 'polypeptide(L)'
;MASLNHFLCFSLFSFFLLSSLASSSTFLSNELLEFHGSTGRALLQTKKSCSVNFESQNYTILTSGCKGPQYTPEACCGAFKDFACPFADAINDLTTDCASTMFSYINLYGKYPPGLFANLCREGQLGLNCTNVEEPKERSNGGQMAATQSTLVMITASLLISFFHWF
;
A
#
# COMPACT_ATOMS: atom_id res chain seq x y z
N MET A 1 27.17 31.09 39.06
CA MET A 1 26.13 31.77 38.26
C MET A 1 25.83 31.07 36.92
N ALA A 2 26.75 30.33 36.30
CA ALA A 2 26.48 29.61 35.04
C ALA A 2 25.55 28.38 35.17
N SER A 3 25.53 27.70 36.33
CA SER A 3 24.74 26.48 36.56
C SER A 3 23.22 26.73 36.69
N LEU A 4 22.82 27.88 37.27
CA LEU A 4 21.41 28.22 37.46
C LEU A 4 20.69 28.53 36.14
N ASN A 5 21.35 29.28 35.24
CA ASN A 5 20.81 29.58 33.90
C ASN A 5 20.68 28.32 33.03
N HIS A 6 21.58 27.35 33.21
CA HIS A 6 21.51 26.09 32.47
C HIS A 6 20.37 25.19 32.94
N PHE A 7 20.11 25.15 34.26
CA PHE A 7 18.99 24.40 34.83
C PHE A 7 17.63 24.98 34.40
N LEU A 8 17.53 26.31 34.30
CA LEU A 8 16.36 27.00 33.78
C LEU A 8 16.12 26.68 32.29
N CYS A 9 17.17 26.68 31.47
CA CYS A 9 17.04 26.31 30.05
C CYS A 9 16.54 24.87 29.86
N PHE A 10 17.06 23.92 30.65
CA PHE A 10 16.63 22.52 30.58
C PHE A 10 15.17 22.34 31.02
N SER A 11 14.74 23.03 32.08
CA SER A 11 13.35 23.01 32.55
C SER A 11 12.37 23.58 31.50
N LEU A 12 12.74 24.69 30.84
CA LEU A 12 11.91 25.28 29.79
C LEU A 12 11.78 24.36 28.58
N PHE A 13 12.87 23.69 28.17
CA PHE A 13 12.84 22.75 27.04
C PHE A 13 11.94 21.52 27.33
N SER A 14 11.97 20.99 28.55
CA SER A 14 11.11 19.87 28.97
C SER A 14 9.62 20.25 28.98
N PHE A 15 9.27 21.47 29.41
CA PHE A 15 7.89 21.96 29.37
C PHE A 15 7.34 22.08 27.94
N PHE A 16 8.15 22.56 26.99
CA PHE A 16 7.74 22.64 25.58
C PHE A 16 7.45 21.26 24.95
N LEU A 17 8.21 20.23 25.33
CA LEU A 17 7.98 18.87 24.83
C LEU A 17 6.70 18.25 25.39
N LEU A 18 6.36 18.54 26.66
CA LEU A 18 5.14 18.02 27.30
C LEU A 18 3.86 18.65 26.73
N SER A 19 3.91 19.93 26.36
CA SER A 19 2.77 20.64 25.75
C SER A 19 2.44 20.17 24.34
N SER A 20 3.40 19.58 23.62
CA SER A 20 3.19 19.11 22.24
C SER A 20 2.46 17.77 22.15
N LEU A 21 2.35 17.02 23.26
CA LEU A 21 1.70 15.69 23.28
C LEU A 21 0.19 15.75 23.57
N ALA A 22 -0.31 16.90 24.04
CA ALA A 22 -1.71 17.07 24.44
C ALA A 22 -2.67 17.41 23.28
N SER A 23 -2.18 17.68 22.07
CA SER A 23 -3.03 18.12 20.93
C SER A 23 -3.49 17.02 19.98
N SER A 24 -3.17 15.75 20.22
CA SER A 24 -3.60 14.64 19.37
C SER A 24 -4.78 13.86 19.99
N SER A 25 -5.94 14.50 20.11
CA SER A 25 -7.20 13.77 20.33
C SER A 25 -8.39 14.52 19.72
N THR A 26 -8.58 14.36 18.41
CA THR A 26 -9.90 14.54 17.79
C THR A 26 -10.31 13.21 17.17
N PHE A 27 -10.85 12.33 18.00
CA PHE A 27 -11.66 11.20 17.53
C PHE A 27 -13.06 11.76 17.26
N LEU A 28 -13.40 11.97 15.99
CA LEU A 28 -14.78 12.22 15.55
C LEU A 28 -15.22 11.03 14.72
N SER A 29 -16.18 10.29 15.26
CA SER A 29 -16.86 9.17 14.62
C SER A 29 -18.11 9.66 13.89
N ASN A 30 -18.38 9.04 12.74
CA ASN A 30 -19.54 9.12 11.86
C ASN A 30 -19.67 10.36 10.97
N GLU A 31 -19.34 10.19 9.69
CA GLU A 31 -20.08 10.82 8.59
C GLU A 31 -20.26 9.78 7.47
N LEU A 32 -21.53 9.45 7.26
CA LEU A 32 -22.11 8.69 6.17
C LEU A 32 -22.08 9.63 4.95
N LEU A 33 -21.18 9.40 3.98
CA LEU A 33 -21.06 10.29 2.82
C LEU A 33 -21.38 9.56 1.52
N GLU A 34 -22.67 9.65 1.22
CA GLU A 34 -23.32 9.67 -0.08
C GLU A 34 -22.41 10.22 -1.20
N PHE A 35 -22.08 9.37 -2.17
CA PHE A 35 -21.19 9.71 -3.27
C PHE A 35 -21.93 10.57 -4.31
N HIS A 36 -21.97 11.90 -4.11
CA HIS A 36 -22.31 12.85 -5.16
C HIS A 36 -21.07 13.63 -5.60
N GLY A 37 -20.89 13.70 -6.92
CA GLY A 37 -19.65 14.09 -7.56
C GLY A 37 -19.13 15.47 -7.18
N SER A 38 -17.83 15.58 -6.97
CA SER A 38 -17.11 16.84 -7.03
C SER A 38 -15.68 16.62 -7.52
N THR A 39 -15.41 17.20 -8.70
CA THR A 39 -14.09 17.41 -9.27
C THR A 39 -13.28 18.34 -8.36
N GLY A 40 -12.07 17.94 -7.97
CA GLY A 40 -11.06 18.87 -7.47
C GLY A 40 -10.22 18.33 -6.32
N ARG A 41 -8.93 18.12 -6.61
CA ARG A 41 -7.87 17.57 -5.73
C ARG A 41 -8.01 16.07 -5.49
N ALA A 42 -7.51 15.28 -6.44
CA ALA A 42 -7.01 13.96 -6.10
C ALA A 42 -5.90 14.19 -5.07
N LEU A 43 -6.19 13.92 -3.79
CA LEU A 43 -5.13 13.74 -2.82
C LEU A 43 -4.20 12.71 -3.44
N LEU A 44 -2.89 12.99 -3.47
CA LEU A 44 -1.87 11.96 -3.58
C LEU A 44 -2.05 11.11 -2.32
N GLN A 45 -3.03 10.21 -2.36
CA GLN A 45 -3.24 9.24 -1.33
C GLN A 45 -1.97 8.41 -1.37
N THR A 46 -1.08 8.67 -0.43
CA THR A 46 0.14 7.90 -0.26
C THR A 46 -0.28 6.50 0.18
N LYS A 47 -0.59 5.68 -0.81
CA LYS A 47 -0.86 4.26 -0.64
C LYS A 47 0.44 3.56 -0.25
N LYS A 48 0.32 2.50 0.53
CA LYS A 48 1.46 1.64 0.82
C LYS A 48 1.89 0.94 -0.48
N SER A 49 3.19 0.74 -0.63
CA SER A 49 3.72 -0.05 -1.73
C SER A 49 3.16 -1.47 -1.68
N CYS A 50 2.84 -2.01 -2.84
CA CYS A 50 2.41 -3.40 -2.97
C CYS A 50 3.51 -4.36 -2.54
N SER A 51 3.13 -5.41 -1.80
CA SER A 51 4.06 -6.49 -1.43
C SER A 51 4.29 -7.50 -2.55
N VAL A 52 3.41 -7.54 -3.57
CA VAL A 52 3.52 -8.44 -4.72
C VAL A 52 4.40 -7.79 -5.79
N ASN A 53 5.42 -8.51 -6.25
CA ASN A 53 6.30 -8.02 -7.30
C ASN A 53 5.68 -8.21 -8.69
N PHE A 54 4.77 -7.34 -9.09
CA PHE A 54 4.12 -7.41 -10.40
C PHE A 54 5.11 -7.31 -11.57
N GLU A 55 6.24 -6.62 -11.41
CA GLU A 55 7.27 -6.50 -12.45
C GLU A 55 7.77 -7.87 -12.95
N SER A 56 7.93 -8.85 -12.05
CA SER A 56 8.46 -10.17 -12.37
C SER A 56 7.39 -11.21 -12.71
N GLN A 57 6.11 -10.84 -12.80
CA GLN A 57 5.05 -11.80 -13.06
C GLN A 57 5.02 -12.25 -14.52
N ASN A 58 4.43 -13.43 -14.78
CA ASN A 58 4.31 -13.96 -16.12
C ASN A 58 3.07 -13.40 -16.84
N TYR A 59 3.28 -12.42 -17.71
CA TYR A 59 2.23 -11.76 -18.50
C TYR A 59 1.78 -12.55 -19.74
N THR A 60 2.35 -13.73 -20.00
CA THR A 60 2.05 -14.52 -21.21
C THR A 60 0.59 -14.92 -21.29
N ILE A 61 -0.04 -15.23 -20.16
CA ILE A 61 -1.46 -15.61 -20.13
C ILE A 61 -2.35 -14.49 -20.70
N LEU A 62 -2.03 -13.23 -20.38
CA LEU A 62 -2.69 -12.07 -20.94
C LEU A 62 -2.34 -11.90 -22.42
N THR A 63 -1.06 -11.82 -22.77
CA THR A 63 -0.63 -11.45 -24.13
C THR A 63 -0.89 -12.53 -25.18
N SER A 64 -1.06 -13.79 -24.76
CA SER A 64 -1.47 -14.89 -25.64
C SER A 64 -2.99 -15.02 -25.75
N GLY A 65 -3.74 -14.75 -24.67
CA GLY A 65 -5.20 -14.88 -24.64
C GLY A 65 -5.96 -13.64 -25.12
N CYS A 66 -5.48 -12.44 -24.83
CA CYS A 66 -6.13 -11.17 -25.15
C CYS A 66 -5.34 -10.42 -26.25
N LYS A 67 -5.74 -10.57 -27.51
CA LYS A 67 -5.00 -9.98 -28.65
C LYS A 67 -5.76 -8.85 -29.32
N GLY A 68 -5.04 -7.78 -29.65
CA GLY A 68 -5.54 -6.70 -30.50
C GLY A 68 -5.45 -7.06 -32.00
N PRO A 69 -6.10 -6.28 -32.88
CA PRO A 69 -6.82 -5.03 -32.58
C PRO A 69 -8.24 -5.23 -32.04
N GLN A 70 -8.81 -6.43 -32.19
CA GLN A 70 -10.16 -6.74 -31.71
C GLN A 70 -10.10 -7.54 -30.41
N TYR A 71 -10.26 -6.83 -29.30
CA TYR A 71 -10.31 -7.43 -27.97
C TYR A 71 -11.72 -8.00 -27.71
N THR A 72 -11.85 -9.32 -27.65
CA THR A 72 -13.12 -9.97 -27.34
C THR A 72 -13.29 -10.13 -25.82
N PRO A 73 -14.49 -9.91 -25.26
CA PRO A 73 -14.72 -10.06 -23.82
C PRO A 73 -14.38 -11.45 -23.31
N GLU A 74 -14.80 -12.50 -24.01
CA GLU A 74 -14.59 -13.88 -23.57
C GLU A 74 -13.10 -14.23 -23.40
N ALA A 75 -12.27 -13.92 -24.40
CA ALA A 75 -10.85 -14.23 -24.36
C ALA A 75 -10.09 -13.33 -23.38
N CYS A 76 -10.38 -12.02 -23.38
CA CYS A 76 -9.66 -11.07 -22.54
C CYS A 76 -10.04 -11.16 -21.06
N CYS A 77 -11.31 -11.37 -20.75
CA CYS A 77 -11.77 -11.46 -19.36
C CYS A 77 -11.40 -12.82 -18.74
N GLY A 78 -11.42 -13.91 -19.52
CA GLY A 78 -10.87 -15.20 -19.07
C GLY A 78 -9.39 -15.09 -18.72
N ALA A 79 -8.57 -14.62 -19.67
CA ALA A 79 -7.13 -14.43 -19.43
C ALA A 79 -6.83 -13.47 -18.26
N PHE A 80 -7.64 -12.41 -18.11
CA PHE A 80 -7.50 -11.48 -17.00
C PHE A 80 -7.82 -12.12 -15.65
N LYS A 81 -8.87 -12.94 -15.56
CA LYS A 81 -9.20 -13.69 -14.34
C LYS A 81 -8.09 -14.66 -13.98
N ASP A 82 -7.58 -15.42 -14.94
CA ASP A 82 -6.51 -16.38 -14.69
C ASP A 82 -5.22 -15.70 -14.17
N PHE A 83 -4.94 -14.48 -14.65
CA PHE A 83 -3.82 -13.69 -14.18
C PHE A 83 -4.06 -13.04 -12.80
N ALA A 84 -5.22 -12.41 -12.60
CA ALA A 84 -5.46 -11.51 -11.48
C ALA A 84 -6.02 -12.21 -10.24
N CYS A 85 -6.78 -13.29 -10.40
CA CYS A 85 -7.44 -13.98 -9.29
C CYS A 85 -6.49 -14.57 -8.24
N PRO A 86 -5.29 -15.09 -8.59
CA PRO A 86 -4.30 -15.48 -7.58
C PRO A 86 -3.84 -14.33 -6.66
N PHE A 87 -4.04 -13.08 -7.08
CA PHE A 87 -3.65 -11.88 -6.35
C PHE A 87 -4.86 -11.06 -5.86
N ALA A 88 -6.07 -11.65 -5.87
CA ALA A 88 -7.33 -10.96 -5.57
C ALA A 88 -7.28 -10.19 -4.24
N ASP A 89 -6.76 -10.81 -3.17
CA ASP A 89 -6.67 -10.15 -1.87
C ASP A 89 -5.77 -8.92 -1.89
N ALA A 90 -4.62 -9.01 -2.57
CA ALA A 90 -3.67 -7.90 -2.67
C ALA A 90 -4.21 -6.75 -3.51
N ILE A 91 -4.85 -7.05 -4.65
CA ILE A 91 -5.35 -6.01 -5.56
C ILE A 91 -6.67 -5.38 -5.07
N ASN A 92 -7.42 -6.07 -4.21
CA ASN A 92 -8.62 -5.52 -3.58
C ASN A 92 -8.33 -4.73 -2.30
N ASP A 93 -7.08 -4.69 -1.81
CA ASP A 93 -6.68 -3.83 -0.69
C ASP A 93 -6.58 -2.36 -1.13
N LEU A 94 -7.59 -1.58 -0.78
CA LEU A 94 -7.68 -0.15 -1.09
C LEU A 94 -6.61 0.71 -0.40
N THR A 95 -5.90 0.17 0.60
CA THR A 95 -4.82 0.86 1.32
C THR A 95 -3.46 0.77 0.61
N THR A 96 -3.35 -0.08 -0.41
CA THR A 96 -2.12 -0.29 -1.19
C THR A 96 -2.25 0.19 -2.63
N ASP A 97 -1.12 0.33 -3.31
CA ASP A 97 -1.04 0.63 -4.74
C ASP A 97 -1.07 -0.63 -5.63
N CYS A 98 -1.33 -1.82 -5.08
CA CYS A 98 -1.27 -3.09 -5.81
C CYS A 98 -2.06 -3.10 -7.11
N ALA A 99 -3.32 -2.64 -7.10
CA ALA A 99 -4.14 -2.59 -8.32
C ALA A 99 -3.54 -1.67 -9.39
N SER A 100 -3.11 -0.47 -9.02
CA SER A 100 -2.48 0.49 -9.95
C SER A 100 -1.16 -0.05 -10.50
N THR A 101 -0.34 -0.68 -9.67
CA THR A 101 0.94 -1.29 -10.06
C THR A 101 0.71 -2.46 -11.01
N MET A 102 -0.25 -3.35 -10.70
CA MET A 102 -0.64 -4.45 -11.58
C MET A 102 -1.07 -3.94 -12.96
N PHE A 103 -2.03 -3.01 -13.02
CA PHE A 103 -2.52 -2.50 -14.30
C PHE A 103 -1.43 -1.74 -15.09
N SER A 104 -0.49 -1.07 -14.42
CA SER A 104 0.64 -0.42 -15.08
C SER A 104 1.49 -1.42 -15.86
N TYR A 105 1.87 -2.54 -15.23
CA TYR A 105 2.65 -3.58 -15.89
C TYR A 105 1.84 -4.37 -16.93
N ILE A 106 0.56 -4.63 -16.68
CA ILE A 106 -0.34 -5.22 -17.70
C ILE A 106 -0.34 -4.38 -18.97
N ASN A 107 -0.55 -3.06 -18.83
CA ASN A 107 -0.60 -2.16 -19.98
C ASN A 107 0.76 -2.03 -20.66
N LEU A 108 1.86 -2.01 -19.88
CA LEU A 108 3.22 -1.90 -20.40
C LEU A 108 3.61 -3.13 -21.25
N TYR A 109 3.47 -4.34 -20.70
CA TYR A 109 3.91 -5.56 -21.39
C TYR A 109 2.94 -6.02 -22.47
N GLY A 110 1.64 -5.84 -22.26
CA GLY A 110 0.62 -6.20 -23.23
C GLY A 110 0.32 -5.13 -24.28
N LYS A 111 0.85 -3.92 -24.10
CA LYS A 111 0.52 -2.74 -24.93
C LYS A 111 -0.99 -2.48 -24.98
N TYR A 112 -1.68 -2.74 -23.88
CA TYR A 112 -3.13 -2.57 -23.80
C TYR A 112 -3.51 -1.10 -23.61
N PRO A 113 -4.61 -0.64 -24.23
CA PRO A 113 -5.13 0.68 -23.95
C PRO A 113 -5.61 0.79 -22.49
N PRO A 114 -5.38 1.94 -21.83
CA PRO A 114 -5.84 2.16 -20.47
C PRO A 114 -7.35 1.93 -20.32
N GLY A 115 -7.74 1.20 -19.28
CA GLY A 115 -9.14 0.91 -19.00
C GLY A 115 -9.76 -0.21 -19.85
N LEU A 116 -8.99 -0.91 -20.71
CA LEU A 116 -9.50 -2.03 -21.52
C LEU A 116 -10.29 -3.03 -20.66
N PHE A 117 -9.65 -3.59 -19.64
CA PHE A 117 -10.26 -4.61 -18.78
C PHE A 117 -11.40 -4.05 -17.92
N ALA A 118 -11.30 -2.81 -17.46
CA ALA A 118 -12.36 -2.18 -16.66
C ALA A 118 -13.66 -1.97 -17.47
N ASN A 119 -13.53 -1.68 -18.76
CA ASN A 119 -14.66 -1.49 -19.66
C ASN A 119 -15.20 -2.81 -20.24
N LEU A 120 -14.30 -3.76 -20.48
CA LEU A 120 -14.63 -5.01 -21.16
C LEU A 120 -15.14 -6.09 -20.19
N CYS A 121 -14.61 -6.12 -18.96
CA CYS A 121 -14.81 -7.20 -18.00
C CYS A 121 -15.66 -6.75 -16.82
N ARG A 122 -16.98 -6.91 -16.96
CA ARG A 122 -17.97 -6.64 -15.90
C ARG A 122 -18.96 -7.80 -15.81
N GLU A 123 -18.88 -8.58 -14.73
CA GLU A 123 -19.78 -9.73 -14.49
C GLU A 123 -20.96 -9.37 -13.56
N GLY A 124 -20.86 -8.27 -12.80
CA GLY A 124 -21.92 -7.81 -11.90
C GLY A 124 -21.53 -6.59 -11.07
N GLN A 125 -22.31 -6.29 -10.02
CA GLN A 125 -22.05 -5.14 -9.13
C GLN A 125 -20.82 -5.34 -8.24
N LEU A 126 -20.44 -6.59 -7.96
CA LEU A 126 -19.29 -6.95 -7.13
C LEU A 126 -17.98 -7.05 -7.94
N GLY A 127 -18.00 -6.75 -9.24
CA GLY A 127 -16.84 -6.87 -10.11
C GLY A 127 -16.73 -8.25 -10.76
N LEU A 128 -15.52 -8.80 -10.79
CA LEU A 128 -15.16 -10.09 -11.41
C LEU A 128 -15.14 -11.20 -10.36
N ASN A 129 -15.74 -12.35 -10.67
CA ASN A 129 -15.83 -13.48 -9.75
C ASN A 129 -14.65 -14.46 -9.94
N CYS A 130 -13.80 -14.61 -8.92
CA CYS A 130 -12.61 -15.46 -8.94
C CYS A 130 -12.80 -16.92 -8.47
N THR A 131 -14.02 -17.35 -8.16
CA THR A 131 -14.28 -18.65 -7.52
C THR A 131 -13.97 -19.88 -8.41
N ASN A 132 -13.79 -19.68 -9.72
CA ASN A 132 -13.60 -20.76 -10.70
C ASN A 132 -12.22 -20.75 -11.39
N VAL A 133 -11.23 -20.05 -10.84
CA VAL A 133 -9.87 -20.02 -11.43
C VAL A 133 -9.02 -21.13 -10.81
N GLU A 134 -8.49 -22.03 -11.65
CA GLU A 134 -7.58 -23.08 -11.19
C GLU A 134 -6.26 -22.45 -10.69
N GLU A 135 -5.86 -22.79 -9.46
CA GLU A 135 -4.66 -22.21 -8.85
C GLU A 135 -3.37 -22.63 -9.58
N PRO A 136 -2.44 -21.69 -9.84
CA PRO A 136 -1.08 -22.03 -10.24
C PRO A 136 -0.34 -22.70 -9.06
N LYS A 137 0.22 -23.89 -9.29
CA LYS A 137 1.03 -24.62 -8.28
C LYS A 137 2.32 -23.88 -7.96
N GLU A 138 2.38 -23.18 -6.82
CA GLU A 138 3.64 -22.71 -6.25
C GLU A 138 4.40 -23.84 -5.54
N ARG A 139 5.70 -23.95 -5.85
CA ARG A 139 6.67 -24.70 -5.03
C ARG A 139 7.33 -23.73 -4.06
N SER A 140 6.92 -23.76 -2.79
CA SER A 140 7.62 -23.03 -1.74
C SER A 140 8.85 -23.81 -1.27
N ASN A 141 10.04 -23.23 -1.42
CA ASN A 141 11.21 -23.61 -0.63
C ASN A 141 11.98 -22.35 -0.26
N GLY A 142 12.14 -22.09 1.04
CA GLY A 142 13.01 -21.02 1.52
C GLY A 142 12.57 -20.47 2.86
N GLY A 143 13.25 -20.91 3.92
CA GLY A 143 13.04 -20.42 5.28
C GLY A 143 13.82 -19.16 5.63
N GLN A 144 13.56 -18.77 6.89
CA GLN A 144 14.37 -17.98 7.84
C GLN A 144 14.11 -16.47 8.01
N MET A 145 13.64 -16.21 9.24
CA MET A 145 14.20 -15.30 10.26
C MET A 145 14.22 -13.81 9.92
N ALA A 146 13.11 -13.12 10.18
CA ALA A 146 13.11 -11.68 10.37
C ALA A 146 13.57 -11.34 11.79
N ALA A 147 14.79 -10.83 11.93
CA ALA A 147 15.25 -10.15 13.14
C ALA A 147 14.70 -8.72 13.14
N THR A 148 13.75 -8.44 14.03
CA THR A 148 13.17 -7.10 14.24
C THR A 148 14.18 -6.20 14.95
N GLN A 149 14.87 -5.34 14.20
CA GLN A 149 15.76 -4.34 14.75
C GLN A 149 14.95 -3.13 15.24
N SER A 150 14.65 -3.11 16.55
CA SER A 150 13.88 -2.04 17.20
C SER A 150 14.76 -0.80 17.43
N THR A 151 14.47 0.29 16.71
CA THR A 151 15.17 1.58 16.78
C THR A 151 14.94 2.34 18.10
N LEU A 152 14.03 1.87 18.95
CA LEU A 152 13.69 2.49 20.24
C LEU A 152 14.79 2.35 21.31
N VAL A 153 15.67 1.34 21.19
CA VAL A 153 16.74 1.08 22.18
C VAL A 153 17.87 2.11 22.10
N MET A 154 18.08 2.74 20.94
CA MET A 154 19.19 3.69 20.75
C MET A 154 18.92 5.06 21.40
N ILE A 155 17.63 5.43 21.52
CA ILE A 155 17.23 6.75 22.03
C ILE A 155 17.33 6.80 23.56
N THR A 156 17.00 5.69 24.24
CA THR A 156 17.08 5.60 25.70
C THR A 156 18.52 5.58 26.22
N ALA A 157 19.43 4.90 25.51
CA ALA A 157 20.86 4.89 25.87
C ALA A 157 21.51 6.29 25.79
N SER A 158 21.15 7.07 24.77
CA SER A 158 21.72 8.40 24.53
C SER A 158 21.33 9.43 25.61
N LEU A 159 20.10 9.34 26.12
CA LEU A 159 19.59 10.16 27.23
C LEU A 159 20.28 9.83 28.56
N LEU A 160 20.52 8.54 28.84
CA LEU A 160 21.20 8.11 30.06
C LEU A 160 22.67 8.54 30.09
N ILE A 161 23.39 8.40 28.98
CA ILE A 161 24.80 8.82 28.88
C ILE A 161 24.92 10.34 29.09
N SER A 162 24.00 11.12 28.54
CA SER A 162 23.98 12.58 28.73
C SER A 162 23.68 12.98 30.19
N PHE A 163 22.88 12.17 30.90
CA PHE A 163 22.57 12.38 32.32
C PHE A 163 23.78 12.09 33.22
N PHE A 164 24.54 11.02 32.93
CA PHE A 164 25.74 10.67 33.69
C PHE A 164 26.97 11.55 33.38
N HIS A 165 27.05 12.17 32.20
CA HIS A 165 28.14 13.12 31.90
C HIS A 165 27.93 14.47 32.59
N TRP A 166 26.71 14.76 33.07
CA TRP A 166 26.37 16.04 33.68
C TRP A 166 26.52 16.05 35.21
N PHE A 167 26.60 14.88 35.85
CA PHE A 167 26.85 14.73 37.30
C PHE A 167 28.30 14.36 37.56
#